data_AF-A0A7R9L2U8-F1
#
_entry.id   AF-A0A7R9L2U8-F1
#
_cell.length_a   1.000
_cell.length_b   1.000
_cell.length_c   1.000
_cell.angle_alpha   90.00
_cell.angle_beta   90.00
_cell.angle_gamma   90.00
#
_symmetry.space_group_name_H-M   'P 1'
#
loop_
_entity.id
_entity.type
_entity.pdbx_description
1 polymer ?
#
loop_
_entity_poly.entity_id
_entity_poly.type
_entity_poly.pdbx_seq_one_letter_code
_entity_poly.pdbx_strand_id
1 'polypeptide(L)'
;KVEADEECDEGILVKGDEYVTGLCCDSKCKLIAGSYCSDKNSDCCASCKIRPAGIVCKHKDELNCKQESHCDGESDKCPEPTPLANETPCLDRGQCRAGKCITYCEAIGMMPCLCEDSRDACVRCCRSNTTLYHACRPVTPRDPLPNGTPCKFGFCENQRCEKNIQDFVERFWDVIEEININTFCKCLNGIQFPFGEE
;
A
#
# COMPACT_ATOMS: atom_id res chain seq x y z
N LYS A 1 3.65 -19.79 1.88
CA LYS A 1 3.05 -18.93 2.93
C LYS A 1 2.54 -19.86 4.01
N VAL A 2 2.89 -19.62 5.27
CA VAL A 2 2.48 -20.48 6.40
C VAL A 2 0.95 -20.54 6.53
N GLU A 3 0.40 -21.75 6.49
CA GLU A 3 -1.02 -22.06 6.71
C GLU A 3 -1.31 -22.39 8.20
N ALA A 4 -2.59 -22.59 8.55
CA ALA A 4 -3.00 -22.68 9.96
C ALA A 4 -2.44 -23.91 10.71
N ASP A 5 -2.11 -24.98 10.00
CA ASP A 5 -1.53 -26.22 10.51
C ASP A 5 0.00 -26.29 10.32
N GLU A 6 0.61 -25.25 9.77
CA GLU A 6 2.05 -25.15 9.49
C GLU A 6 2.75 -24.25 10.52
N GLU A 7 4.01 -24.55 10.83
CA GLU A 7 4.85 -23.69 11.68
C GLU A 7 5.82 -22.83 10.84
N CYS A 8 6.12 -23.30 9.65
CA CYS A 8 6.97 -22.67 8.66
C CYS A 8 6.62 -23.21 7.27
N ASP A 9 6.98 -22.48 6.23
CA ASP A 9 6.80 -22.90 4.85
C ASP A 9 7.87 -22.22 3.98
N GLU A 10 8.90 -22.99 3.63
CA GLU A 10 9.97 -22.56 2.71
C GLU A 10 9.66 -22.93 1.25
N GLY A 11 8.49 -23.51 0.99
CA GLY A 11 8.11 -24.11 -0.28
C GLY A 11 8.82 -25.43 -0.54
N ILE A 12 8.58 -25.99 -1.74
CA ILE A 12 9.29 -27.18 -2.20
C ILE A 12 10.71 -26.78 -2.61
N LEU A 13 11.70 -27.20 -1.81
CA LEU A 13 13.10 -27.00 -2.13
C LEU A 13 13.63 -28.22 -2.90
N VAL A 14 14.11 -27.99 -4.12
CA VAL A 14 14.70 -29.01 -4.99
C VAL A 14 16.13 -28.62 -5.34
N LYS A 15 17.07 -29.55 -5.20
CA LYS A 15 18.47 -29.36 -5.63
C LYS A 15 18.87 -30.51 -6.54
N GLY A 16 18.94 -30.25 -7.84
CA GLY A 16 19.04 -31.32 -8.83
C GLY A 16 17.73 -32.08 -8.92
N ASP A 17 17.76 -33.40 -8.76
CA ASP A 17 16.58 -34.27 -8.78
C ASP A 17 16.08 -34.65 -7.37
N GLU A 18 16.67 -34.08 -6.30
CA GLU A 18 16.39 -34.44 -4.92
C GLU A 18 15.63 -33.32 -4.18
N TYR A 19 14.61 -33.72 -3.43
CA TYR A 19 13.92 -32.84 -2.48
C TYR A 19 14.84 -32.60 -1.28
N VAL A 20 15.19 -31.34 -1.04
CA VAL A 20 16.07 -30.97 0.06
C VAL A 20 15.23 -30.38 1.18
N THR A 21 15.59 -30.71 2.41
CA THR A 21 14.98 -30.10 3.59
C THR A 21 15.49 -28.67 3.76
N GLY A 22 14.61 -27.75 4.15
CA GLY A 22 14.99 -26.39 4.51
C GLY A 22 15.96 -26.37 5.69
N LEU A 23 16.64 -25.24 5.89
CA LEU A 23 17.57 -25.12 7.03
C LEU A 23 16.80 -25.10 8.36
N CYS A 24 15.64 -24.43 8.37
CA CYS A 24 14.83 -24.21 9.56
C CYS A 24 13.51 -24.98 9.51
N CYS A 25 13.07 -25.37 8.31
CA CYS A 25 11.76 -25.95 8.05
C CYS A 25 11.86 -27.33 7.39
N ASP A 26 11.10 -28.30 7.90
CA ASP A 26 11.04 -29.65 7.34
C ASP A 26 10.04 -29.76 6.16
N SER A 27 10.04 -30.91 5.49
CA SER A 27 9.15 -31.18 4.35
C SER A 27 7.68 -31.37 4.72
N LYS A 28 7.34 -31.32 6.03
CA LYS A 28 5.98 -31.35 6.57
C LYS A 28 5.58 -29.97 7.12
N CYS A 29 6.30 -28.92 6.75
CA CYS A 29 6.02 -27.54 7.16
C CYS A 29 6.10 -27.35 8.69
N LYS A 30 7.03 -28.07 9.35
CA LYS A 30 7.33 -27.97 10.78
C LYS A 30 8.75 -27.48 11.02
N LEU A 31 8.95 -26.76 12.13
CA LEU A 31 10.29 -26.31 12.49
C LEU A 31 11.17 -27.50 12.85
N ILE A 32 12.37 -27.55 12.28
CA ILE A 32 13.35 -28.60 12.59
C ILE A 32 13.82 -28.41 14.04
N ALA A 33 14.05 -29.52 14.75
CA ALA A 33 14.51 -29.50 16.14
C ALA A 33 15.73 -28.57 16.33
N GLY A 34 15.60 -27.61 17.26
CA GLY A 34 16.62 -26.58 17.52
C GLY A 34 16.43 -25.26 16.76
N SER A 35 15.46 -25.20 15.84
CA SER A 35 15.02 -23.97 15.18
C SER A 35 13.97 -23.26 16.03
N TYR A 36 14.07 -21.94 16.11
CA TYR A 36 13.11 -21.08 16.82
C TYR A 36 12.18 -20.34 15.86
N CYS A 37 12.57 -20.19 14.60
CA CYS A 37 11.85 -19.47 13.56
C CYS A 37 12.33 -19.92 12.18
N SER A 38 11.67 -19.46 11.11
CA SER A 38 12.14 -19.64 9.71
C SER A 38 12.54 -18.31 9.10
N ASP A 39 13.74 -18.27 8.51
CA ASP A 39 14.29 -17.11 7.81
C ASP A 39 13.41 -16.64 6.64
N LYS A 40 12.57 -17.53 6.08
CA LYS A 40 11.65 -17.20 4.97
C LYS A 40 10.31 -16.63 5.43
N ASN A 41 9.89 -16.94 6.64
CA ASN A 41 8.53 -16.64 7.11
C ASN A 41 8.49 -15.57 8.21
N SER A 42 9.64 -15.31 8.85
CA SER A 42 9.74 -14.44 10.02
C SER A 42 10.74 -13.32 9.76
N ASP A 43 10.27 -12.08 9.76
CA ASP A 43 11.05 -10.87 9.49
C ASP A 43 12.27 -10.69 10.43
N CYS A 44 12.16 -11.19 11.67
CA CYS A 44 13.20 -11.11 12.69
C CYS A 44 13.93 -12.43 12.91
N CYS A 45 14.02 -13.27 11.88
CA CYS A 45 14.76 -14.53 11.92
C CYS A 45 16.07 -14.46 11.13
N ALA A 46 17.11 -15.12 11.63
CA ALA A 46 18.33 -15.38 10.88
C ALA A 46 18.98 -16.67 11.37
N SER A 47 19.32 -17.57 10.44
CA SER A 47 19.88 -18.88 10.76
C SER A 47 19.03 -19.63 11.79
N CYS A 48 17.71 -19.59 11.59
CA CYS A 48 16.71 -20.27 12.43
C CYS A 48 16.66 -19.79 13.88
N LYS A 49 17.19 -18.60 14.17
CA LYS A 49 17.21 -17.97 15.49
C LYS A 49 16.68 -16.54 15.42
N ILE A 50 16.14 -16.11 16.55
CA ILE A 50 15.67 -14.73 16.72
C ILE A 50 16.86 -13.77 16.56
N ARG A 51 16.68 -12.76 15.73
CA ARG A 51 17.66 -11.71 15.50
C ARG A 51 17.85 -10.87 16.77
N PRO A 52 19.06 -10.36 17.05
CA PRO A 52 19.28 -9.43 18.16
C PRO A 52 18.41 -8.17 18.05
N ALA A 53 18.20 -7.52 19.20
CA ALA A 53 17.50 -6.25 19.27
C ALA A 53 18.19 -5.17 18.41
N GLY A 54 17.39 -4.31 17.76
CA GLY A 54 17.87 -3.16 16.99
C GLY A 54 18.12 -3.42 15.50
N ILE A 55 18.00 -4.66 15.03
CA ILE A 55 18.10 -4.97 13.61
C ILE A 55 16.85 -4.50 12.86
N VAL A 56 17.02 -3.66 11.83
CA VAL A 56 15.90 -3.18 10.99
C VAL A 56 15.21 -4.37 10.31
N CYS A 57 13.90 -4.47 10.48
CA CYS A 57 13.07 -5.52 9.90
C CYS A 57 11.95 -4.98 8.99
N LYS A 58 11.50 -3.74 9.22
CA LYS A 58 10.63 -3.00 8.28
C LYS A 58 11.26 -1.64 8.03
N HIS A 59 11.46 -1.29 6.77
CA HIS A 59 11.97 0.03 6.40
C HIS A 59 10.90 1.11 6.58
N LYS A 60 11.35 2.36 6.74
CA LYS A 60 10.50 3.54 6.76
C LYS A 60 9.65 3.60 5.48
N ASP A 61 8.35 3.82 5.64
CA ASP A 61 7.40 3.98 4.54
C ASP A 61 6.74 5.36 4.68
N GLU A 62 7.36 6.34 4.01
CA GLU A 62 6.92 7.74 4.02
C GLU A 62 5.56 7.93 3.34
N LEU A 63 5.26 7.10 2.34
CA LEU A 63 4.01 7.16 1.59
C LEU A 63 2.82 6.74 2.47
N ASN A 64 3.03 5.79 3.38
CA ASN A 64 2.01 5.29 4.30
C ASN A 64 2.17 5.77 5.75
N CYS A 65 3.02 6.77 5.99
CA CYS A 65 3.20 7.39 7.31
C CYS A 65 3.70 6.42 8.40
N LYS A 66 4.61 5.50 8.06
CA LYS A 66 5.21 4.55 8.98
C LYS A 66 6.72 4.80 9.13
N GLN A 67 7.20 4.77 10.36
CA GLN A 67 8.63 4.76 10.67
C GLN A 67 9.26 3.42 10.28
N GLU A 68 10.58 3.32 10.42
CA GLU A 68 11.22 2.00 10.47
C GLU A 68 10.85 1.25 11.75
N SER A 69 10.96 -0.08 11.69
CA SER A 69 10.79 -0.97 12.84
C SER A 69 11.98 -1.91 12.95
N HIS A 70 12.31 -2.26 14.19
CA HIS A 70 13.47 -3.06 14.54
C HIS A 70 13.04 -4.28 15.35
N CYS A 71 13.77 -5.38 15.17
CA CYS A 71 13.62 -6.56 16.01
C CYS A 71 13.85 -6.19 17.48
N ASP A 72 13.06 -6.81 18.37
CA ASP A 72 13.13 -6.62 19.82
C ASP A 72 14.15 -7.56 20.50
N GLY A 73 14.59 -8.61 19.80
CA GLY A 73 15.49 -9.63 20.35
C GLY A 73 14.77 -10.79 21.04
N GLU A 74 13.44 -10.75 21.12
CA GLU A 74 12.61 -11.69 21.89
C GLU A 74 11.57 -12.40 21.03
N SER A 75 11.17 -11.80 19.89
CA SER A 75 10.22 -12.37 18.93
C SER A 75 10.83 -12.49 17.53
N ASP A 76 10.36 -13.50 16.80
CA ASP A 76 10.63 -13.69 15.38
C ASP A 76 9.80 -12.75 14.47
N LYS A 77 8.78 -12.09 15.04
CA LYS A 77 7.92 -11.13 14.33
C LYS A 77 8.50 -9.73 14.42
N CYS A 78 8.50 -9.01 13.30
CA CYS A 78 8.86 -7.60 13.32
C CYS A 78 7.75 -6.78 13.98
N PRO A 79 8.04 -6.02 15.06
CA PRO A 79 7.07 -5.14 15.71
C PRO A 79 6.38 -4.20 14.71
N GLU A 80 5.14 -3.80 14.99
CA GLU A 80 4.45 -2.85 14.14
C GLU A 80 5.17 -1.49 14.17
N PRO A 81 5.46 -0.89 12.99
CA PRO A 81 6.17 0.38 12.96
C PRO A 81 5.37 1.50 13.62
N THR A 82 6.07 2.39 14.31
CA THR A 82 5.44 3.57 14.89
C THR A 82 5.01 4.57 13.79
N PRO A 83 4.00 5.40 14.05
CA PRO A 83 3.62 6.47 13.12
C PRO A 83 4.75 7.47 12.83
N LEU A 84 4.83 7.94 11.59
CA LEU A 84 5.54 9.17 11.28
C LEU A 84 4.90 10.35 12.01
N ALA A 85 5.71 11.41 12.25
CA ALA A 85 5.22 12.64 12.86
C ALA A 85 4.05 13.22 12.05
N ASN A 86 3.08 13.80 12.75
CA ASN A 86 1.99 14.52 12.09
C ASN A 86 2.56 15.61 11.18
N GLU A 87 1.82 15.94 10.12
CA GLU A 87 2.18 16.98 9.12
C GLU A 87 3.36 16.60 8.22
N THR A 88 4.00 15.44 8.41
CA THR A 88 4.99 14.90 7.46
C THR A 88 4.35 14.74 6.08
N PRO A 89 4.91 15.32 4.99
CA PRO A 89 4.37 15.17 3.66
C PRO A 89 4.32 13.69 3.22
N CYS A 90 3.23 13.30 2.55
CA CYS A 90 3.05 11.95 2.02
C CYS A 90 2.41 12.01 0.62
N LEU A 91 1.85 10.89 0.14
CA LEU A 91 1.17 10.79 -1.15
C LEU A 91 0.16 11.92 -1.36
N ASP A 92 -0.07 12.29 -2.63
CA ASP A 92 -1.14 13.22 -3.02
C ASP A 92 -0.99 14.65 -2.46
N ARG A 93 0.25 15.08 -2.14
CA ARG A 93 0.53 16.30 -1.34
C ARG A 93 -0.21 16.31 0.00
N GLY A 94 -0.54 15.12 0.47
CA GLY A 94 -1.13 14.87 1.75
C GLY A 94 -0.13 15.04 2.88
N GLN A 95 -0.61 14.76 4.07
CA GLN A 95 0.16 14.83 5.30
C GLN A 95 -0.13 13.63 6.19
N CYS A 96 0.84 13.24 7.00
CA CYS A 96 0.62 12.23 8.01
C CYS A 96 -0.25 12.76 9.15
N ARG A 97 -1.24 11.97 9.57
CA ARG A 97 -2.05 12.22 10.75
C ARG A 97 -2.34 10.89 11.45
N ALA A 98 -1.81 10.73 12.66
CA ALA A 98 -1.96 9.51 13.46
C ALA A 98 -1.60 8.22 12.69
N GLY A 99 -0.48 8.23 11.96
CA GLY A 99 0.04 7.06 11.23
C GLY A 99 -0.69 6.73 9.94
N LYS A 100 -1.51 7.65 9.43
CA LYS A 100 -2.17 7.52 8.12
C LYS A 100 -1.84 8.73 7.27
N CYS A 101 -1.58 8.52 5.99
CA CYS A 101 -1.52 9.59 5.00
C CYS A 101 -2.95 10.07 4.74
N ILE A 102 -3.25 11.32 5.11
CA ILE A 102 -4.49 12.00 4.75
C ILE A 102 -4.23 12.86 3.51
N THR A 103 -5.23 12.98 2.64
CA THR A 103 -5.14 13.74 1.38
C THR A 103 -4.94 15.22 1.64
N TYR A 104 -4.52 15.97 0.61
CA TYR A 104 -4.43 17.43 0.67
C TYR A 104 -5.74 18.08 1.14
N CYS A 105 -6.89 17.63 0.63
CA CYS A 105 -8.19 18.21 1.00
C CYS A 105 -8.51 17.98 2.48
N GLU A 106 -8.25 16.79 3.01
CA GLU A 106 -8.47 16.47 4.42
C GLU A 106 -7.55 17.27 5.35
N ALA A 107 -6.33 17.57 4.91
CA ALA A 107 -5.39 18.40 5.65
C ALA A 107 -5.94 19.82 5.87
N ILE A 108 -6.69 20.35 4.90
CA ILE A 108 -7.34 21.67 4.96
C ILE A 108 -8.80 21.61 5.45
N GLY A 109 -9.25 20.48 6.01
CA GLY A 109 -10.60 20.33 6.57
C GLY A 109 -11.71 20.17 5.52
N MET A 110 -11.35 19.81 4.29
CA MET A 110 -12.26 19.53 3.18
C MET A 110 -12.25 18.03 2.83
N MET A 111 -13.08 17.62 1.88
CA MET A 111 -13.08 16.26 1.33
C MET A 111 -12.59 16.27 -0.13
N PRO A 112 -11.83 15.26 -0.56
CA PRO A 112 -11.49 15.09 -1.97
C PRO A 112 -12.75 14.83 -2.80
N CYS A 113 -12.75 15.31 -4.03
CA CYS A 113 -13.83 15.08 -5.00
C CYS A 113 -13.31 15.19 -6.44
N LEU A 114 -14.08 14.70 -7.40
CA LEU A 114 -13.80 14.84 -8.83
C LEU A 114 -14.55 16.07 -9.37
N CYS A 115 -13.84 16.97 -10.05
CA CYS A 115 -14.48 18.10 -10.73
C CYS A 115 -15.37 17.62 -11.88
N GLU A 116 -16.52 18.28 -12.06
CA GLU A 116 -17.49 17.93 -13.10
C GLU A 116 -17.12 18.48 -14.50
N ASP A 117 -16.45 19.64 -14.54
CA ASP A 117 -16.00 20.27 -15.79
C ASP A 117 -14.84 19.47 -16.39
N SER A 118 -14.94 19.14 -17.68
CA SER A 118 -13.90 18.41 -18.42
C SER A 118 -12.55 19.13 -18.42
N ARG A 119 -12.54 20.46 -18.28
CA ARG A 119 -11.32 21.29 -18.19
C ARG A 119 -10.61 21.19 -16.84
N ASP A 120 -11.30 20.73 -15.81
CA ASP A 120 -10.81 20.53 -14.45
C ASP A 120 -10.78 19.04 -14.07
N ALA A 121 -11.09 18.13 -14.99
CA ALA A 121 -11.16 16.69 -14.72
C ALA A 121 -9.83 16.08 -14.23
N CYS A 122 -8.71 16.73 -14.51
CA CYS A 122 -7.36 16.32 -14.14
C CYS A 122 -6.62 17.34 -13.27
N VAL A 123 -7.37 18.12 -12.49
CA VAL A 123 -6.81 18.94 -11.41
C VAL A 123 -7.39 18.51 -10.08
N ARG A 124 -6.65 18.78 -9.00
CA ARG A 124 -7.09 18.49 -7.65
C ARG A 124 -8.30 19.33 -7.29
N CYS A 125 -9.35 18.65 -6.84
CA CYS A 125 -10.58 19.30 -6.42
C CYS A 125 -10.98 18.88 -5.00
N CYS A 126 -11.50 19.86 -4.27
CA CYS A 126 -11.99 19.67 -2.90
C CYS A 126 -13.44 20.18 -2.78
N ARG A 127 -14.18 19.61 -1.84
CA ARG A 127 -15.52 20.06 -1.44
C ARG A 127 -15.61 20.20 0.08
N SER A 128 -16.49 21.08 0.55
CA SER A 128 -16.74 21.25 1.99
C SER A 128 -17.31 19.95 2.60
N ASN A 129 -16.94 19.69 3.85
CA ASN A 129 -17.43 18.56 4.65
C ASN A 129 -18.73 18.86 5.42
N THR A 130 -19.20 20.12 5.43
CA THR A 130 -20.31 20.56 6.29
C THR A 130 -21.69 20.47 5.66
N THR A 131 -21.79 20.43 4.33
CA THR A 131 -23.08 20.54 3.63
C THR A 131 -23.08 19.71 2.36
N LEU A 132 -24.13 18.92 2.16
CA LEU A 132 -24.32 18.01 1.02
C LEU A 132 -24.30 18.70 -0.36
N TYR A 133 -24.50 20.03 -0.40
CA TYR A 133 -24.72 20.83 -1.62
C TYR A 133 -23.54 21.72 -2.04
N HIS A 134 -22.35 21.52 -1.48
CA HIS A 134 -21.19 22.28 -1.95
C HIS A 134 -20.60 21.66 -3.22
N ALA A 135 -20.52 22.48 -4.28
CA ALA A 135 -19.90 22.12 -5.54
C ALA A 135 -18.44 21.69 -5.34
N CYS A 136 -18.04 20.61 -6.01
CA CYS A 136 -16.64 20.22 -6.13
C CYS A 136 -15.92 21.28 -6.95
N ARG A 137 -14.84 21.85 -6.40
CA ARG A 137 -14.11 22.96 -7.05
C ARG A 137 -12.62 22.69 -7.09
N PRO A 138 -11.93 23.17 -8.14
CA PRO A 138 -10.48 23.07 -8.20
C PRO A 138 -9.84 23.89 -7.07
N VAL A 139 -8.76 23.36 -6.52
CA VAL A 139 -7.96 24.09 -5.53
C VAL A 139 -7.27 25.30 -6.17
N THR A 140 -6.97 26.32 -5.37
CA THR A 140 -6.25 27.53 -5.80
C THR A 140 -4.93 27.65 -5.04
N PRO A 141 -3.77 27.76 -5.70
CA PRO A 141 -3.58 27.73 -7.17
C PRO A 141 -3.95 26.36 -7.77
N ARG A 142 -4.27 26.35 -9.07
CA ARG A 142 -4.57 25.11 -9.81
C ARG A 142 -3.44 24.10 -9.60
N ASP A 143 -3.83 22.89 -9.23
CA ASP A 143 -2.88 21.79 -8.94
C ASP A 143 -3.16 20.61 -9.88
N PRO A 144 -2.39 20.45 -10.98
CA PRO A 144 -2.57 19.35 -11.91
C PRO A 144 -2.27 17.99 -11.26
N LEU A 145 -3.10 16.99 -11.57
CA LEU A 145 -2.89 15.62 -11.12
C LEU A 145 -1.88 14.90 -12.04
N PRO A 146 -1.06 13.99 -11.50
CA PRO A 146 -0.10 13.22 -12.30
C PRO A 146 -0.80 12.28 -13.29
N ASN A 147 -0.09 11.87 -14.33
CA ASN A 147 -0.61 10.89 -15.29
C ASN A 147 -0.96 9.57 -14.58
N GLY A 148 -2.00 8.88 -15.07
CA GLY A 148 -2.54 7.68 -14.44
C GLY A 148 -3.46 7.95 -13.25
N THR A 149 -3.71 9.23 -12.87
CA THR A 149 -4.72 9.54 -11.86
C THR A 149 -6.12 9.25 -12.40
N PRO A 150 -6.98 8.50 -11.70
CA PRO A 150 -8.34 8.25 -12.14
C PRO A 150 -9.14 9.56 -12.26
N CYS A 151 -9.89 9.69 -13.34
CA CYS A 151 -10.82 10.78 -13.60
C CYS A 151 -12.17 10.21 -14.03
N LYS A 152 -13.20 11.07 -14.15
CA LYS A 152 -14.60 10.65 -14.35
C LYS A 152 -14.83 9.59 -15.44
N PHE A 153 -14.05 9.59 -16.51
CA PHE A 153 -14.25 8.68 -17.65
C PHE A 153 -13.00 7.86 -18.01
N GLY A 154 -11.98 7.83 -17.16
CA GLY A 154 -10.73 7.14 -17.46
C GLY A 154 -9.59 7.61 -16.59
N PHE A 155 -8.47 7.98 -17.21
CA PHE A 155 -7.26 8.38 -16.50
C PHE A 155 -6.69 9.68 -17.06
N CYS A 156 -6.03 10.43 -16.20
CA CYS A 156 -5.33 11.64 -16.60
C CYS A 156 -4.11 11.28 -17.43
N GLU A 157 -4.01 11.88 -18.61
CA GLU A 157 -2.85 11.81 -19.49
C GLU A 157 -2.63 13.21 -20.08
N ASN A 158 -1.46 13.80 -19.83
CA ASN A 158 -1.14 15.16 -20.26
C ASN A 158 -2.21 16.20 -19.85
N GLN A 159 -2.70 16.10 -18.61
CA GLN A 159 -3.75 16.96 -18.02
C GLN A 159 -5.13 16.87 -18.70
N ARG A 160 -5.35 15.82 -19.50
CA ARG A 160 -6.67 15.51 -20.08
C ARG A 160 -7.16 14.18 -19.55
N CYS A 161 -8.46 14.10 -19.31
CA CYS A 161 -9.11 12.86 -18.92
C CYS A 161 -9.33 12.02 -20.18
N GLU A 162 -8.43 11.08 -20.44
CA GLU A 162 -8.49 10.20 -21.60
C GLU A 162 -9.28 8.94 -21.25
N LYS A 163 -10.17 8.53 -22.16
CA LYS A 163 -10.94 7.30 -22.00
C LYS A 163 -10.09 6.11 -22.44
N ASN A 164 -9.85 5.15 -21.55
CA ASN A 164 -9.27 3.88 -21.95
C ASN A 164 -10.36 2.99 -22.56
N ILE A 165 -10.28 2.72 -23.86
CA ILE A 165 -11.14 1.75 -24.54
C ILE A 165 -10.58 0.35 -24.23
N GLN A 166 -10.88 -0.15 -23.04
CA GLN A 166 -11.19 -1.56 -22.80
C GLN A 166 -12.25 -1.60 -21.68
N ASP A 167 -13.47 -1.92 -22.09
CA ASP A 167 -14.67 -2.09 -21.27
C ASP A 167 -14.49 -3.16 -20.18
N PHE A 168 -13.87 -2.79 -19.07
CA PHE A 168 -13.95 -3.52 -17.80
C PHE A 168 -14.42 -2.63 -16.63
N VAL A 169 -14.70 -1.35 -16.91
CA VAL A 169 -14.82 -0.30 -15.88
C VAL A 169 -16.26 0.16 -15.60
N GLU A 170 -17.26 -0.18 -16.43
CA GLU A 170 -18.67 0.10 -16.06
C GLU A 170 -19.09 -0.62 -14.77
N ARG A 171 -18.42 -1.74 -14.41
CA ARG A 171 -18.72 -2.50 -13.20
C ARG A 171 -17.90 -2.09 -11.97
N PHE A 172 -16.89 -1.24 -12.15
CA PHE A 172 -15.98 -0.81 -11.09
C PHE A 172 -16.28 0.63 -10.60
N TRP A 173 -16.89 1.48 -11.43
CA TRP A 173 -17.23 2.86 -11.01
C TRP A 173 -18.39 2.95 -10.02
N ASP A 174 -19.41 2.07 -10.11
CA ASP A 174 -20.46 1.97 -9.09
C ASP A 174 -19.88 1.62 -7.71
N VAL A 175 -18.74 0.91 -7.69
CA VAL A 175 -17.99 0.56 -6.48
C VAL A 175 -17.13 1.74 -5.97
N ILE A 176 -16.68 2.63 -6.86
CA ILE A 176 -15.86 3.81 -6.51
C ILE A 176 -16.72 4.95 -5.94
N GLU A 177 -18.01 5.06 -6.29
CA GLU A 177 -18.92 5.99 -5.60
C GLU A 177 -19.11 5.63 -4.11
N GLU A 178 -19.06 4.34 -3.77
CA GLU A 178 -19.19 3.85 -2.39
C GLU A 178 -17.85 3.72 -1.64
N ILE A 179 -16.73 3.52 -2.34
CA ILE A 179 -15.42 3.37 -1.73
C ILE A 179 -14.72 4.73 -1.62
N ASN A 180 -14.59 5.19 -0.37
CA ASN A 180 -13.68 6.24 0.06
C ASN A 180 -12.34 6.18 -0.72
N ILE A 181 -11.99 7.24 -1.45
CA ILE A 181 -10.79 7.36 -2.28
C ILE A 181 -9.50 6.93 -1.55
N ASN A 182 -9.49 7.06 -0.21
CA ASN A 182 -8.41 6.63 0.67
C ASN A 182 -8.14 5.11 0.66
N THR A 183 -9.09 4.30 0.19
CA THR A 183 -8.96 2.84 0.04
C THR A 183 -8.48 2.48 -1.37
N PHE A 184 -8.89 3.22 -2.40
CA PHE A 184 -8.51 2.95 -3.78
C PHE A 184 -7.04 3.28 -4.08
N CYS A 185 -6.53 4.40 -3.56
CA CYS A 185 -5.10 4.74 -3.68
C CYS A 185 -4.18 3.71 -2.99
N LYS A 186 -4.69 3.00 -1.97
CA LYS A 186 -3.96 1.89 -1.33
C LYS A 186 -3.97 0.61 -2.16
N CYS A 187 -5.04 0.36 -2.93
CA CYS A 187 -5.13 -0.81 -3.81
C CYS A 187 -4.15 -0.77 -4.98
N LEU A 188 -3.89 0.39 -5.57
CA LEU A 188 -3.02 0.50 -6.75
C LEU A 188 -1.56 0.11 -6.47
N ASN A 189 -1.07 0.23 -5.23
CA ASN A 189 0.28 -0.22 -4.85
C ASN A 189 0.34 -1.71 -4.47
N GLY A 190 -0.79 -2.42 -4.42
CA GLY A 190 -0.86 -3.86 -4.16
C GLY A 190 -0.95 -4.72 -5.42
N ILE A 191 -1.08 -4.10 -6.60
CA ILE A 191 -1.19 -4.80 -7.88
C ILE A 191 0.11 -4.55 -8.65
N GLN A 192 1.05 -5.50 -8.56
CA GLN A 192 2.11 -5.61 -9.55
C GLN A 192 1.46 -6.09 -10.85
N PHE A 193 1.08 -5.14 -11.71
CA PHE A 193 0.65 -5.47 -13.06
C PHE A 193 1.86 -6.07 -13.81
N PRO A 194 1.72 -7.26 -14.42
CA PRO A 194 2.74 -7.74 -15.34
C PRO A 194 2.67 -6.82 -16.56
N PHE A 195 3.65 -5.93 -16.71
CA PHE A 195 3.88 -5.29 -18.01
C PHE A 195 4.29 -6.42 -18.97
N GLY A 196 3.37 -6.78 -19.85
CA GLY A 196 3.68 -7.58 -21.03
C GLY A 196 4.57 -6.76 -21.96
N GLU A 197 5.66 -7.39 -22.38
CA GLU A 197 6.51 -6.94 -23.47
C GLU A 197 5.72 -6.97 -24.78
N GLU A 198 5.68 -5.84 -25.50
CA GLU A 198 5.79 -5.76 -26.97
C GLU A 198 6.56 -4.49 -27.35
#